data_AF-A0A0F8W9Q0-F1
#
_entry.id   AF-A0A0F8W9Q0-F1
#
_cell.length_a   1.000
_cell.length_b   1.000
_cell.length_c   1.000
_cell.angle_alpha   90.00
_cell.angle_beta   90.00
_cell.angle_gamma   90.00
#
_symmetry.space_group_name_H-M   'P 1'
#
loop_
_entity.id
_entity.type
_entity.pdbx_description
1 polymer ?
#
loop_
_entity_poly.entity_id
_entity_poly.type
_entity_poly.pdbx_seq_one_letter_code
_entity_poly.pdbx_strand_id
1 'polypeptide(L)' 'LVGSFEPAWISLFERRGVVIERGFVGAQFTEGKQTIRGSMRAALTVFRPAAFATVTGI' A
#
# COMPACT_ATOMS: atom_id res chain seq x y z
N LEU A 1 7.48 -4.55 15.26
CA LEU A 1 6.35 -3.70 15.67
C LEU A 1 5.29 -4.62 16.28
N VAL A 2 4.93 -4.41 17.54
CA VAL A 2 3.93 -5.21 18.25
C VAL A 2 2.91 -4.23 18.85
N GLY A 3 1.63 -4.58 18.86
CA GLY A 3 0.58 -3.70 19.36
C GLY A 3 -0.82 -4.22 19.03
N SER A 4 -1.84 -3.41 19.32
CA SER A 4 -3.23 -3.74 19.00
C SER A 4 -3.63 -3.13 17.65
N PHE A 5 -4.01 -3.99 16.70
CA PHE A 5 -4.47 -3.60 15.35
C PHE A 5 -6.00 -3.45 15.23
N GLU A 6 -6.69 -3.30 16.36
CA GLU A 6 -8.13 -3.02 16.37
C GLU A 6 -8.40 -1.69 15.61
N PRO A 7 -9.48 -1.59 14.80
CA PRO A 7 -9.81 -0.40 14.03
C PRO A 7 -9.85 0.90 14.83
N ALA A 8 -10.17 0.83 16.12
CA ALA A 8 -10.16 1.96 17.04
C ALA A 8 -8.76 2.58 17.28
N TRP A 9 -7.68 1.82 17.08
CA TRP A 9 -6.30 2.27 17.33
C TRP A 9 -5.52 2.55 16.04
N ILE A 10 -5.85 1.84 14.97
CA ILE A 10 -5.25 2.01 13.65
C ILE A 10 -6.27 1.64 12.58
N SER A 11 -6.38 2.45 11.53
CA SER A 11 -7.27 2.15 10.40
C SER A 11 -6.63 2.54 9.07
N LEU A 12 -6.86 1.70 8.05
CA LEU A 12 -6.49 1.97 6.67
C LEU A 12 -7.66 2.64 5.97
N PHE A 13 -7.46 3.86 5.49
CA PHE A 13 -8.44 4.59 4.70
C PHE A 13 -8.07 4.54 3.23
N GLU A 14 -8.96 3.96 2.44
CA GLU A 14 -8.81 3.90 1.00
C GLU A 14 -9.29 5.21 0.35
N ARG A 15 -8.42 5.85 -0.44
CA ARG A 15 -8.78 7.01 -1.28
C ARG A 15 -9.13 6.58 -2.70
N ARG A 16 -8.41 5.58 -3.22
CA ARG A 16 -8.65 4.94 -4.52
C ARG A 16 -8.26 3.49 -4.41
N GLY A 17 -9.19 2.60 -4.75
CA GLY A 17 -8.97 1.17 -4.77
C GLY A 17 -7.94 0.71 -5.79
N VAL A 18 -7.84 -0.61 -5.92
CA VAL A 18 -6.93 -1.23 -6.86
C VAL A 18 -7.43 -0.97 -8.28
N VAL A 19 -6.61 -0.29 -9.07
CA VAL A 19 -6.83 -0.06 -10.50
C VAL A 19 -5.77 -0.82 -11.28
N ILE A 20 -6.22 -1.66 -12.20
CA ILE A 20 -5.37 -2.39 -13.14
C ILE A 20 -5.43 -1.69 -14.49
N GLU A 21 -4.27 -1.29 -15.01
CA GLU A 21 -4.13 -0.62 -16.29
C GLU A 21 -3.20 -1.44 -17.19
N ARG A 22 -3.51 -1.48 -18.49
CA ARG A 22 -2.67 -2.12 -19.49
C ARG A 22 -2.09 -1.07 -20.42
N GLY A 23 -0.80 -1.13 -20.70
CA GLY A 23 -0.14 -0.18 -21.58
C GLY A 23 1.22 -0.65 -22.06
N PHE A 24 1.96 0.31 -22.64
CA PHE A 24 3.33 0.13 -23.10
C PHE A 24 4.24 1.11 -22.37
N VAL A 25 5.46 0.69 -22.06
CA VAL A 25 6.50 1.52 -21.43
C VAL A 25 7.75 1.44 -22.29
N GLY A 26 8.37 2.58 -22.64
CA GLY A 26 9.58 2.61 -23.46
C GLY A 26 9.39 1.95 -24.84
N ALA A 27 10.31 1.06 -25.24
CA ALA A 27 10.31 0.38 -26.55
C ALA A 27 9.41 -0.87 -26.61
N GLN A 28 8.58 -1.11 -25.59
CA GLN A 28 7.77 -2.33 -25.50
C GLN A 28 6.79 -2.53 -26.66
N PHE A 29 6.33 -1.44 -27.28
CA PHE A 29 5.46 -1.51 -28.45
C PHE A 29 6.15 -2.22 -29.63
N THR A 30 7.41 -1.89 -29.89
CA THR A 30 8.20 -2.53 -30.96
C THR A 30 8.69 -3.92 -30.59
N GLU A 31 8.82 -4.22 -29.30
CA GLU A 31 9.21 -5.54 -28.79
C GLU A 31 8.04 -6.53 -28.66
N GLY A 32 6.81 -6.12 -28.97
CA GLY A 32 5.62 -6.97 -28.82
C GLY A 32 5.25 -7.30 -27.36
N LYS A 33 5.71 -6.49 -26.40
CA LYS A 33 5.47 -6.68 -24.97
C LYS A 33 4.36 -5.76 -24.46
N GLN A 34 3.67 -6.14 -23.38
CA GLN A 34 2.71 -5.28 -22.69
C GLN A 34 3.03 -5.19 -21.20
N THR A 35 2.87 -4.01 -20.63
CA THR A 35 2.96 -3.78 -19.19
C THR A 35 1.56 -3.74 -18.59
N ILE A 36 1.37 -4.47 -17.50
CA ILE A 36 0.19 -4.40 -16.64
C ILE A 36 0.61 -3.68 -15.36
N ARG A 37 -0.05 -2.56 -15.05
CA ARG A 37 0.21 -1.77 -13.85
C ARG A 37 -0.97 -1.89 -12.89
N GLY A 38 -0.70 -2.40 -11.69
CA GLY A 38 -1.61 -2.29 -10.55
C GLY A 38 -1.28 -1.07 -9.71
N SER A 39 -2.27 -0.26 -9.34
CA SER A 39 -2.07 0.89 -8.46
C SER A 39 -3.21 1.05 -7.46
N MET A 40 -2.90 1.53 -6.26
CA MET A 40 -3.89 1.91 -5.24
C MET A 40 -3.44 3.18 -4.51
N ARG A 41 -4.37 3.86 -3.84
CA ARG A 41 -4.05 4.99 -2.96
C ARG A 41 -4.80 4.83 -1.64
N ALA A 42 -4.05 4.68 -0.56
CA ALA A 42 -4.58 4.61 0.80
C ALA A 42 -3.71 5.41 1.76
N ALA A 43 -4.27 5.75 2.92
CA ALA A 43 -3.57 6.34 4.05
C ALA A 43 -3.77 5.46 5.27
N LEU A 44 -2.70 5.15 5.99
CA LEU A 44 -2.75 4.40 7.25
C LEU A 44 -2.67 5.40 8.41
N THR A 45 -3.73 5.48 9.20
CA THR A 45 -3.82 6.43 10.32
C THR A 45 -3.73 5.68 11.63
N VAL A 46 -2.83 6.13 12.51
CA VAL A 46 -2.68 5.63 13.88
C VAL A 46 -3.32 6.62 14.82
N PHE A 47 -4.39 6.22 15.49
CA PHE A 47 -5.13 7.07 16.44
C PHE A 47 -4.52 7.04 17.84
N ARG A 48 -3.94 5.90 18.23
CA ARG A 48 -3.32 5.72 19.56
C ARG A 48 -1.91 5.14 19.44
N PRO A 49 -0.88 5.99 19.33
CA PRO A 49 0.51 5.54 19.18
C PRO A 49 1.00 4.66 20.32
N ALA A 50 0.59 4.95 21.56
CA ALA A 50 0.96 4.17 22.75
C ALA A 50 0.42 2.71 22.75
N ALA A 51 -0.47 2.36 21.82
CA ALA A 51 -0.90 0.97 21.62
C ALA A 51 0.13 0.11 20.87
N PHE A 52 1.26 0.70 20.43
CA PHE A 52 2.31 0.05 19.66
C PHE A 52 3.68 0.25 20.29
N ALA A 53 4.53 -0.78 20.17
CA ALA A 53 5.93 -0.75 20.53
C ALA A 53 6.79 -1.35 19.41
N THR A 54 7.96 -0.78 19.19
CA THR A 54 8.97 -1.33 18.28
C THR A 54 10.08 -1.93 19.12
N VAL A 55 10.26 -3.25 19.03
CA VAL A 55 11.41 -3.93 19.63
C VAL A 55 12.57 -3.81 18.65
N THR A 56 13.62 -3.10 19.04
CA THR A 56 14.90 -3.12 18.34
C THR A 56 15.65 -4.36 18.83
N GLY A 57 15.85 -5.34 17.95
CA GLY A 57 16.45 -6.63 18.29
C GLY A 57 17.93 -6.51 18.63
N ILE A 58 18.21 -6.12 19.87
CA ILE A 58 19.39 -6.53 20.64
C ILE A 58 18.93 -7.49 21.75
#